data_AF-A0A212KGD7-F1
#
_entry.id   AF-A0A212KGD7-F1
#
_cell.length_a   1.000
_cell.length_b   1.000
_cell.length_c   1.000
_cell.angle_alpha   90.00
_cell.angle_beta   90.00
_cell.angle_gamma   90.00
#
_symmetry.space_group_name_H-M   'P 1'
#
loop_
_entity.id
_entity.type
_entity.pdbx_description
1 polymer ?
#
loop_
_entity_poly.entity_id
_entity_poly.type
_entity_poly.pdbx_seq_one_letter_code
_entity_poly.pdbx_strand_id
1 'polypeptide(L)'
;MLTAGDVFAMCANQEIIVGSMRIDVLVDEADHSGDVSLLNNATPELLAQYVPSKKLSLPYTSLLIRDKGRIFLIDSGMGNRLLENLQQKGIALEEINFILIAVRLRVKKKVQNLNAMWYKEFAKNFATQGDFGHESP
;
A
#
# COMPACT_ATOMS: atom_id res chain seq x y z
N MET A 1 -7.87 16.10 -19.33
CA MET A 1 -6.70 15.20 -19.22
C MET A 1 -6.79 14.57 -17.85
N LEU A 2 -6.85 13.24 -17.74
CA LEU A 2 -6.99 12.55 -16.44
C LEU A 2 -5.70 12.71 -15.65
N THR A 3 -5.80 13.06 -14.37
CA THR A 3 -4.69 13.05 -13.43
C THR A 3 -4.41 11.62 -12.96
N ALA A 4 -3.24 11.38 -12.37
CA ALA A 4 -2.96 10.10 -11.72
C ALA A 4 -3.98 9.81 -10.60
N GLY A 5 -4.41 10.84 -9.84
CA GLY A 5 -5.50 10.72 -8.87
C GLY A 5 -6.80 10.23 -9.49
N ASP A 6 -7.16 10.74 -10.68
CA ASP A 6 -8.35 10.29 -11.41
C ASP A 6 -8.23 8.83 -11.85
N VAL A 7 -7.07 8.40 -12.35
CA VAL A 7 -6.82 7.00 -12.74
C VAL A 7 -6.88 6.07 -11.52
N PHE A 8 -6.35 6.48 -10.38
CA PHE A 8 -6.40 5.70 -9.14
C PHE A 8 -7.81 5.64 -8.55
N ALA A 9 -8.57 6.73 -8.58
CA ALA A 9 -9.98 6.72 -8.20
C ALA A 9 -10.83 5.84 -9.14
N MET A 10 -10.49 5.78 -10.43
CA MET A 10 -11.10 4.85 -11.37
C MET A 10 -10.76 3.39 -11.04
N CYS A 11 -9.51 3.10 -10.65
CA CYS A 11 -9.09 1.75 -10.24
C CYS A 11 -9.69 1.32 -8.88
N ALA A 12 -9.87 2.25 -7.94
CA ALA A 12 -10.46 1.97 -6.62
C ALA A 12 -11.91 1.44 -6.70
N ASN A 13 -12.61 1.83 -7.77
CA ASN A 13 -13.99 1.43 -8.03
C ASN A 13 -14.10 0.23 -8.98
N GLN A 14 -12.98 -0.30 -9.47
CA GLN A 14 -12.97 -1.51 -10.29
C GLN A 14 -12.74 -2.75 -9.44
N GLU A 15 -13.59 -3.73 -9.64
CA GLU A 15 -13.38 -5.08 -9.14
C GLU A 15 -12.35 -5.77 -10.02
N ILE A 16 -11.20 -6.12 -9.44
CA ILE A 16 -10.14 -6.84 -10.15
C ILE A 16 -10.30 -8.33 -9.82
N ILE A 17 -10.44 -9.16 -10.85
CA ILE A 17 -10.57 -10.62 -10.70
C ILE A 17 -9.34 -11.30 -11.29
N VAL A 18 -8.70 -12.17 -10.49
CA VAL A 18 -7.56 -12.98 -10.91
C VAL A 18 -7.82 -14.43 -10.51
N GLY A 19 -8.26 -15.25 -11.47
CA GLY A 19 -8.71 -16.62 -11.17
C GLY A 19 -9.94 -16.60 -10.24
N SER A 20 -9.87 -17.27 -9.09
CA SER A 20 -10.91 -17.23 -8.05
C SER A 20 -10.80 -16.04 -7.11
N MET A 21 -9.73 -15.24 -7.23
CA MET A 21 -9.45 -14.15 -6.32
C MET A 21 -10.17 -12.88 -6.76
N ARG A 22 -10.82 -12.23 -5.79
CA ARG A 22 -11.34 -10.87 -5.94
C ARG A 22 -10.43 -9.90 -5.21
N ILE A 23 -9.95 -8.88 -5.90
CA ILE A 23 -9.01 -7.89 -5.41
C ILE A 23 -9.68 -6.51 -5.48
N ASP A 24 -9.74 -5.85 -4.33
CA ASP A 24 -10.16 -4.44 -4.22
C ASP A 24 -8.94 -3.59 -3.84
N VAL A 25 -8.74 -2.50 -4.58
CA VAL A 25 -7.77 -1.48 -4.21
C VAL A 25 -8.44 -0.51 -3.24
N LEU A 26 -7.95 -0.47 -2.00
CA LEU A 26 -8.40 0.48 -0.99
C LEU A 26 -7.48 1.70 -1.05
N VAL A 27 -8.02 2.87 -1.38
CA VAL A 27 -7.24 4.12 -1.43
C VAL A 27 -7.35 4.83 -0.09
N ASP A 28 -6.22 4.93 0.61
CA ASP A 28 -6.12 5.59 1.91
C ASP A 28 -5.91 7.11 1.74
N GLU A 29 -5.06 7.50 0.78
CA GLU A 29 -4.83 8.90 0.41
C GLU A 29 -4.58 8.99 -1.10
N ALA A 30 -5.44 9.70 -1.84
CA ALA A 30 -5.35 9.81 -3.30
C ALA A 30 -4.39 10.91 -3.78
N ASP A 31 -4.32 12.00 -3.00
CA ASP A 31 -3.69 13.26 -3.43
C ASP A 31 -2.31 13.50 -2.82
N HIS A 32 -1.67 12.44 -2.32
CA HIS A 32 -0.31 12.56 -1.82
C HIS A 32 0.64 12.86 -2.98
N SER A 33 1.44 13.92 -2.83
CA SER A 33 2.42 14.32 -3.84
C SER A 33 3.85 14.18 -3.32
N GLY A 34 4.67 13.43 -4.06
CA GLY A 34 6.09 13.28 -3.81
C GLY A 34 6.92 14.27 -4.62
N ASP A 35 7.98 14.77 -4.00
CA ASP A 35 9.01 15.54 -4.70
C ASP A 35 9.88 14.60 -5.56
N VAL A 36 9.95 14.89 -6.87
CA VAL A 36 10.78 14.13 -7.82
C VAL A 36 12.28 14.21 -7.50
N SER A 37 12.72 15.21 -6.72
CA SER A 37 14.11 15.32 -6.25
C SER A 37 14.54 14.14 -5.38
N LEU A 38 13.57 13.40 -4.82
CA LEU A 38 13.80 12.21 -4.00
C LEU A 38 13.99 10.93 -4.84
N LEU A 39 13.79 10.99 -6.16
CA LEU A 39 14.01 9.87 -7.05
C LEU A 39 15.50 9.71 -7.38
N ASN A 40 16.14 8.74 -6.72
CA ASN A 40 17.51 8.35 -7.07
C ASN A 40 17.57 7.83 -8.51
N ASN A 41 18.58 8.29 -9.25
CA ASN A 41 18.87 7.88 -10.64
C ASN A 41 17.82 8.29 -11.69
N ALA A 42 16.88 9.17 -11.37
CA ALA A 42 15.98 9.74 -12.38
C ALA A 42 16.71 10.83 -13.18
N THR A 43 16.98 10.55 -14.46
CA THR A 43 17.59 11.53 -15.37
C THR A 43 16.61 12.66 -15.71
N PRO A 44 17.08 13.88 -16.00
CA PRO A 44 16.22 14.99 -16.44
C PRO A 44 15.30 14.64 -17.61
N GLU A 45 15.77 13.83 -18.55
CA GLU A 45 15.02 13.41 -19.75
C GLU A 45 13.81 12.54 -19.36
N LEU A 46 14.02 11.52 -18.52
CA LEU A 46 12.94 10.70 -17.96
C LEU A 46 11.94 11.52 -17.15
N LEU A 47 12.42 12.47 -16.33
CA LEU A 47 11.54 13.35 -15.56
C LEU A 47 10.71 14.25 -16.48
N ALA A 48 11.31 14.81 -17.53
CA ALA A 48 10.59 15.63 -18.51
C ALA A 48 9.56 14.80 -19.29
N GLN A 49 9.85 13.53 -19.59
CA GLN A 49 8.96 12.65 -20.34
C GLN A 49 7.77 12.17 -19.49
N TYR A 50 8.01 11.71 -18.26
CA TYR A 50 7.00 11.00 -17.47
C TYR A 50 6.40 11.81 -16.32
N VAL A 51 7.10 12.84 -15.83
CA VAL A 51 6.63 13.72 -14.75
C VAL A 51 6.93 15.19 -15.06
N PRO A 52 6.39 15.74 -16.16
CA PRO A 52 6.71 17.10 -16.60
C PRO A 52 6.33 18.18 -15.57
N SER A 53 5.35 17.89 -14.69
CA SER A 53 4.94 18.76 -13.59
C SER A 53 5.95 18.81 -12.43
N LYS A 54 6.96 17.93 -12.43
CA LYS A 54 7.87 17.66 -11.30
C LYS A 54 7.17 17.26 -10.00
N LYS A 55 5.90 16.85 -10.08
CA LYS A 55 5.13 16.32 -8.94
C LYS A 55 4.67 14.91 -9.27
N LEU A 56 5.07 13.95 -8.44
CA LEU A 56 4.56 12.58 -8.51
C LEU A 56 3.31 12.47 -7.66
N SER A 57 2.21 12.02 -8.24
CA SER A 57 1.09 11.52 -7.44
C SER A 57 1.45 10.11 -6.95
N LEU A 58 1.44 9.93 -5.64
CA LEU A 58 1.87 8.71 -4.96
C LEU A 58 0.78 8.30 -3.97
N PRO A 59 -0.36 7.77 -4.42
CA PRO A 59 -1.43 7.41 -3.52
C PRO A 59 -1.00 6.30 -2.56
N TYR A 60 -1.40 6.42 -1.30
CA TYR A 60 -1.28 5.32 -0.35
C TYR A 60 -2.45 4.36 -0.58
N THR A 61 -2.14 3.11 -0.87
CA THR A 61 -3.13 2.08 -1.15
C THR A 61 -2.86 0.81 -0.36
N SER A 62 -3.93 0.08 -0.08
CA SER A 62 -3.90 -1.29 0.41
C SER A 62 -4.64 -2.19 -0.57
N LEU A 63 -4.36 -3.49 -0.56
CA LEU A 63 -5.11 -4.46 -1.34
C LEU A 63 -5.94 -5.35 -0.41
N LEU A 64 -7.24 -5.41 -0.64
CA LEU A 64 -8.12 -6.37 -0.01
C LEU A 64 -8.35 -7.53 -0.98
N ILE A 65 -7.91 -8.73 -0.60
CA ILE A 65 -8.02 -9.93 -1.43
C ILE A 65 -8.98 -10.90 -0.77
N ARG A 66 -9.95 -11.39 -1.54
CA ARG A 66 -10.89 -12.44 -1.13
C ARG A 66 -10.67 -13.67 -2.00
N ASP A 67 -10.36 -14.80 -1.37
CA ASP A 67 -10.17 -16.09 -2.04
C ASP A 67 -10.69 -17.23 -1.18
N LYS A 68 -11.59 -18.05 -1.74
CA LYS A 68 -12.10 -19.29 -1.10
C LYS A 68 -12.54 -19.11 0.36
N GLY A 69 -13.24 -18.02 0.64
CA GLY A 69 -13.75 -17.69 1.98
C GLY A 69 -12.69 -17.13 2.94
N ARG A 70 -11.49 -16.83 2.45
CA ARG A 70 -10.45 -16.12 3.21
C ARG A 70 -10.31 -14.69 2.73
N ILE A 71 -10.02 -13.80 3.67
CA ILE A 71 -9.79 -12.38 3.45
C ILE A 71 -8.36 -12.05 3.87
N PHE A 72 -7.62 -11.46 2.93
CA PHE A 72 -6.26 -10.99 3.12
C PHE A 72 -6.23 -9.48 2.92
N LEU A 73 -5.49 -8.78 3.76
CA LEU A 73 -5.17 -7.38 3.57
C LEU A 73 -3.66 -7.24 3.32
N ILE A 74 -3.27 -6.66 2.18
CA ILE A 74 -1.88 -6.33 1.88
C ILE A 74 -1.67 -4.85 2.13
N ASP A 75 -0.70 -4.55 2.98
CA ASP A 75 -0.42 -3.23 3.54
C ASP A 75 -1.63 -2.62 4.28
N SER A 76 -1.45 -1.44 4.87
CA SER A 76 -2.53 -0.68 5.51
C SER A 76 -2.61 0.76 5.04
N GLY A 77 -1.74 1.17 4.11
CA GLY A 77 -1.50 2.58 3.84
C GLY A 77 -1.04 3.30 5.12
N MET A 78 -1.40 4.57 5.26
CA MET A 78 -1.22 5.33 6.50
C MET A 78 -2.26 4.95 7.56
N GLY A 79 -3.36 4.30 7.16
CA GLY A 79 -4.43 3.81 8.02
C GLY A 79 -5.53 4.84 8.32
N ASN A 80 -5.49 6.00 7.66
CA ASN A 80 -6.42 7.11 7.95
C ASN A 80 -7.87 6.81 7.54
N ARG A 81 -8.05 5.98 6.50
CA ARG A 81 -9.36 5.67 5.89
C ARG A 81 -9.60 4.18 5.76
N LEU A 82 -8.70 3.33 6.26
CA LEU A 82 -8.79 1.89 6.10
C LEU A 82 -10.11 1.32 6.64
N LEU A 83 -10.54 1.73 7.83
CA LEU A 83 -11.79 1.25 8.43
C LEU A 83 -13.02 1.68 7.61
N GLU A 84 -13.05 2.92 7.14
CA GLU A 84 -14.11 3.42 6.25
C GLU A 84 -14.15 2.63 4.94
N ASN A 85 -12.99 2.37 4.35
CA ASN A 85 -12.85 1.61 3.11
C ASN A 85 -13.33 0.16 3.29
N LEU A 86 -12.98 -0.50 4.39
CA LEU A 86 -13.45 -1.85 4.71
C LEU A 86 -14.97 -1.87 4.91
N GLN A 87 -15.52 -0.90 5.63
CA GLN A 87 -16.96 -0.76 5.85
C GLN A 87 -17.71 -0.57 4.52
N GLN A 88 -17.20 0.25 3.60
CA GLN A 88 -17.77 0.41 2.25
C GLN A 88 -17.76 -0.89 1.43
N LYS A 89 -16.83 -1.79 1.71
CA LYS A 89 -16.75 -3.13 1.09
C LYS A 89 -17.56 -4.18 1.86
N GLY A 90 -18.23 -3.79 2.95
CA GLY A 90 -19.03 -4.67 3.79
C GLY A 90 -18.19 -5.69 4.56
N ILE A 91 -16.94 -5.34 4.90
CA ILE A 91 -16.00 -6.21 5.61
C ILE A 91 -15.73 -5.59 6.99
N ALA A 92 -15.95 -6.36 8.05
CA ALA A 92 -15.51 -6.03 9.39
C ALA A 92 -14.03 -6.41 9.57
N LEU A 93 -13.34 -5.73 10.49
CA LEU A 93 -11.91 -5.95 10.72
C LEU A 93 -11.64 -7.39 11.19
N GLU A 94 -12.55 -7.96 11.97
CA GLU A 94 -12.49 -9.30 12.54
C GLU A 94 -12.62 -10.41 11.49
N GLU A 95 -13.14 -10.09 10.30
CA GLU A 95 -13.26 -11.03 9.18
C GLU A 95 -11.93 -11.18 8.41
N ILE A 96 -10.97 -10.26 8.62
CA ILE A 96 -9.67 -10.32 7.98
C ILE A 96 -8.84 -11.44 8.62
N ASN A 97 -8.56 -12.48 7.85
CA ASN A 97 -7.82 -13.64 8.35
C ASN A 97 -6.32 -13.36 8.43
N PHE A 98 -5.79 -12.58 7.49
CA PHE A 98 -4.36 -12.31 7.39
C PHE A 98 -4.09 -10.86 6.98
N ILE A 99 -3.15 -10.22 7.66
CA ILE A 99 -2.58 -8.93 7.23
C ILE A 99 -1.13 -9.16 6.84
N LEU A 100 -0.77 -8.82 5.61
CA LEU A 100 0.57 -8.90 5.05
C LEU A 100 1.14 -7.50 4.93
N ILE A 101 2.13 -7.16 5.76
CA ILE A 101 2.75 -5.84 5.74
C ILE A 101 4.01 -5.89 4.87
N ALA A 102 4.02 -5.13 3.77
CA ALA A 102 5.19 -4.98 2.93
C ALA A 102 6.18 -3.98 3.56
N VAL A 103 7.09 -4.47 4.39
CA VAL A 103 8.16 -3.62 4.95
C VAL A 103 9.34 -3.51 3.99
N ARG A 104 9.77 -2.27 3.68
CA ARG A 104 11.06 -2.04 3.04
C ARG A 104 12.13 -1.83 4.11
N LEU A 105 12.86 -2.89 4.44
CA LEU A 105 14.02 -2.81 5.33
C LEU A 105 15.13 -2.00 4.63
N ARG A 106 15.58 -0.90 5.24
CA ARG A 106 16.72 -0.11 4.75
C ARG A 106 17.94 -0.42 5.62
N VAL A 107 19.02 -0.85 4.99
CA VAL A 107 20.31 -1.21 5.63
C VAL A 107 20.85 -0.13 6.58
N LYS A 108 20.52 1.16 6.36
CA LYS A 108 20.99 2.30 7.18
C LYS A 108 19.91 3.15 7.85
N LYS A 109 18.63 2.83 7.66
CA LYS A 109 17.52 3.53 8.33
C LYS A 109 16.88 2.51 9.24
N LYS A 110 17.13 2.64 10.55
CA LYS A 110 16.47 1.85 11.60
C LYS A 110 15.01 1.65 11.18
N VAL A 111 14.65 0.37 11.05
CA VAL A 111 13.32 -0.21 11.04
C VAL A 111 12.23 0.85 11.11
N GLN A 112 11.37 0.95 10.08
CA GLN A 112 10.15 1.76 10.13
C GLN A 112 9.58 1.67 11.55
N ASN A 113 9.38 2.80 12.20
CA ASN A 113 9.07 2.83 13.63
C ASN A 113 7.73 2.11 13.86
N LEU A 114 7.79 0.79 14.08
CA LEU A 114 6.63 -0.07 14.30
C LEU A 114 5.82 0.39 15.51
N ASN A 115 6.41 1.22 16.38
CA ASN A 115 5.72 1.84 17.51
C ASN A 115 4.71 2.92 17.13
N ALA A 116 4.79 3.50 15.93
CA ALA A 116 3.89 4.54 15.45
C ALA A 116 2.73 3.99 14.60
N MET A 117 2.67 2.67 14.38
CA MET A 117 1.63 2.05 13.55
C MET A 117 0.46 1.57 14.41
N TRP A 118 -0.75 1.81 13.91
CA TRP A 118 -2.03 1.64 14.61
C TRP A 118 -2.34 0.17 14.99
N TYR A 119 -1.72 -0.80 14.32
CA TYR A 119 -1.98 -2.24 14.50
C TYR A 119 -1.09 -2.91 15.57
N LYS A 120 -0.48 -2.14 16.48
CA LYS A 120 0.49 -2.65 17.47
C LYS A 120 -0.07 -3.71 18.44
N GLU A 121 -1.35 -3.59 18.80
CA GLU A 121 -2.06 -4.62 19.59
C GLU A 121 -2.43 -5.84 18.74
N PHE A 122 -2.67 -5.64 17.44
CA PHE A 122 -3.06 -6.68 16.49
C PHE A 122 -1.88 -7.54 16.03
N ALA A 123 -0.71 -6.93 15.77
CA ALA A 123 0.50 -7.61 15.29
C ALA A 123 1.19 -8.49 16.34
N LYS A 124 0.80 -8.43 17.63
CA LYS A 124 1.31 -9.35 18.67
C LYS A 124 1.07 -10.83 18.32
N ASN A 125 0.11 -11.14 17.44
CA ASN A 125 -0.30 -12.49 17.11
C ASN A 125 0.10 -12.97 15.70
N PHE A 126 0.86 -12.19 14.92
CA PHE A 126 1.18 -12.55 13.53
C PHE A 126 2.68 -12.75 13.32
N ALA A 127 3.04 -13.89 12.73
CA ALA A 127 4.41 -14.17 12.31
C ALA A 127 4.84 -13.16 11.24
N THR A 128 5.73 -12.24 11.61
CA THR A 128 6.48 -11.40 10.68
C THR A 128 7.40 -12.31 9.85
N GLN A 129 6.94 -12.76 8.68
CA GLN A 129 7.79 -13.51 7.75
C GLN A 129 8.78 -12.54 7.09
N GLY A 130 10.06 -12.68 7.42
CA GLY A 130 11.15 -12.35 6.51
C GLY A 130 12.08 -11.22 6.93
N ASP A 131 12.97 -11.51 7.87
CA ASP A 131 14.39 -11.16 7.72
C ASP A 131 14.87 -11.73 6.37
N PHE A 132 14.97 -10.89 5.34
CA PHE A 132 15.71 -11.23 4.12
C PHE A 132 16.83 -10.21 3.94
N GLY A 133 18.00 -10.58 4.45
CA GLY A 133 19.23 -9.82 4.27
C GLY A 133 20.19 -9.86 5.45
N HIS A 134 20.25 -10.95 6.21
CA HIS A 134 21.46 -11.22 6.98
C HIS A 134 22.59 -11.58 6.00
N GLU A 135 23.58 -10.70 6.00
CA GLU A 135 25.00 -10.84 5.71
C GLU A 135 25.52 -12.18 5.16
N SER A 136 26.35 -12.09 4.11
CA SER A 136 27.64 -12.80 3.98
C SER A 136 28.35 -12.39 2.68
N PRO A 137 29.68 -12.32 2.64
CA PRO A 137 30.63 -11.57 3.48
C PRO A 137 31.00 -10.19 2.88
#